data_AF-A0A1F9UC75-F1
#
_entry.id   AF-A0A1F9UC75-F1
#
_cell.length_a   1.000
_cell.length_b   1.000
_cell.length_c   1.000
_cell.angle_alpha   90.00
_cell.angle_beta   90.00
_cell.angle_gamma   90.00
#
_symmetry.space_group_name_H-M   'P 1'
#
loop_
_entity.id
_entity.type
_entity.pdbx_description
1 polymer ?
#
loop_
_entity_poly.entity_id
_entity_poly.type
_entity_poly.pdbx_seq_one_letter_code
_entity_poly.pdbx_strand_id
1 'polypeptide(L)'
;MPIKKIVERRRKGFTLIELLVVVLIIGILAAIAVPQYFRVVEEGRFAEALAYLATLKGSQERYLIKRGSYATNVTLLDLPTVPFGHFTAAAPNVGATSWDITLTRGVSPCPGGSCYTVSYSGPTGSMACGGANATLCTSMLP
;
A
#
# COMPACT_ATOMS: atom_id res chain seq x y z
N MET A 1 -10.57 70.61 25.19
CA MET A 1 -10.29 69.55 24.19
C MET A 1 -9.43 68.48 24.87
N PRO A 2 -9.91 67.25 25.13
CA PRO A 2 -9.13 66.26 25.86
C PRO A 2 -8.14 65.55 24.92
N ILE A 3 -6.89 65.45 25.36
CA ILE A 3 -5.81 64.77 24.63
C ILE A 3 -5.99 63.25 24.82
N LYS A 4 -6.34 62.55 23.75
CA LYS A 4 -6.49 61.09 23.69
C LYS A 4 -5.10 60.45 23.75
N LYS A 5 -4.74 59.80 24.86
CA LYS A 5 -3.49 59.01 24.94
C LYS A 5 -3.57 57.81 23.99
N ILE A 6 -2.68 57.77 23.00
CA ILE A 6 -2.51 56.62 22.12
C ILE A 6 -1.71 55.58 22.91
N VAL A 7 -2.38 54.50 23.32
CA VAL A 7 -1.71 53.36 23.95
C VAL A 7 -0.99 52.58 22.85
N GLU A 8 0.33 52.71 22.76
CA GLU A 8 1.15 51.87 21.89
C GLU A 8 1.12 50.42 22.36
N ARG A 9 0.50 49.55 21.56
CA ARG A 9 0.63 48.10 21.76
C ARG A 9 2.02 47.68 21.29
N ARG A 10 2.92 47.33 22.22
CA ARG A 10 4.20 46.73 21.87
C ARG A 10 3.97 45.46 21.05
N ARG A 11 4.35 45.47 19.78
CA ARG A 11 4.37 44.26 18.94
C ARG A 11 5.51 43.37 19.47
N LYS A 12 5.16 42.29 20.16
CA LYS A 12 6.12 41.22 20.49
C LYS A 12 6.41 40.46 19.19
N GLY A 13 7.62 40.62 18.66
CA GLY A 13 8.12 39.81 17.56
C GLY A 13 8.60 38.44 18.06
N PHE A 14 8.50 37.42 17.21
CA PHE A 14 9.14 36.13 17.43
C PHE A 14 10.65 36.30 17.48
N THR A 15 11.32 35.63 18.42
CA THR A 15 12.78 35.62 18.45
C THR A 15 13.33 34.63 17.42
N LEU A 16 14.47 34.95 16.79
CA LEU A 16 15.14 34.01 15.87
C LEU A 16 15.52 32.70 16.57
N ILE A 17 15.85 32.77 17.87
CA ILE A 17 16.20 31.61 18.67
C ILE A 17 14.99 30.71 18.97
N GLU A 18 13.79 31.27 19.17
CA GLU A 18 12.55 30.48 19.29
C GLU A 18 12.30 29.68 18.03
N LEU A 19 12.42 30.29 16.86
CA LEU A 19 12.24 29.57 15.62
C LEU A 19 13.30 28.47 15.44
N LEU A 20 14.57 28.75 15.75
CA LEU A 20 15.66 27.79 15.61
C LEU A 20 15.43 26.51 16.45
N VAL A 21 15.03 26.66 17.72
CA VAL A 21 14.75 25.51 18.58
C VAL A 21 13.54 24.72 18.08
N VAL A 22 12.51 25.39 17.55
CA VAL A 22 11.32 24.72 17.01
C VAL A 22 11.66 23.86 15.78
N VAL A 23 12.42 24.38 14.81
CA VAL A 23 12.80 23.57 13.63
C VAL A 23 13.74 22.44 14.01
N LEU A 24 14.59 22.62 15.02
CA LEU A 24 15.45 21.56 15.55
C LEU A 24 14.62 20.41 16.14
N ILE A 25 13.62 20.72 16.96
CA ILE A 25 12.73 19.70 17.55
C ILE A 25 11.93 18.98 16.46
N ILE A 26 11.33 19.72 15.50
CA ILE A 26 10.58 19.14 14.38
C ILE A 26 11.50 18.25 13.52
N GLY A 27 12.75 18.64 13.30
CA GLY A 27 13.73 17.85 12.55
C GLY A 27 14.02 16.49 13.19
N ILE A 28 14.20 16.45 14.52
CA ILE A 28 14.43 15.21 15.27
C ILE A 28 13.20 14.29 15.19
N LEU A 29 11.99 14.86 15.37
CA LEU A 29 10.75 14.08 15.27
C LEU A 29 10.53 13.54 13.85
N ALA A 30 10.78 14.34 12.82
CA ALA A 30 10.61 13.94 11.43
C ALA A 30 11.55 12.78 11.04
N ALA A 31 12.80 12.79 11.52
CA ALA A 31 13.77 11.74 11.21
C ALA A 31 13.30 10.32 11.63
N ILE A 32 12.57 10.22 12.74
CA ILE A 32 12.03 8.94 13.25
C ILE A 32 10.64 8.65 12.67
N ALA A 33 9.79 9.67 12.54
CA ALA A 33 8.41 9.50 12.12
C ALA A 33 8.27 9.11 10.64
N VAL A 34 9.10 9.68 9.76
CA VAL A 34 9.01 9.46 8.31
C VAL A 34 9.17 7.99 7.90
N PRO A 35 10.21 7.24 8.32
CA PRO A 35 10.33 5.83 7.94
C PRO A 35 9.19 4.97 8.48
N GLN A 36 8.72 5.25 9.69
CA GLN A 36 7.58 4.53 10.28
C GLN A 36 6.28 4.79 9.53
N TYR A 37 6.01 6.03 9.13
CA TYR A 37 4.83 6.39 8.35
C TYR A 37 4.77 5.63 7.01
N PHE A 38 5.89 5.54 6.29
CA PHE A 38 5.93 4.79 5.03
C PHE A 38 5.63 3.31 5.20
N ARG A 39 6.05 2.70 6.32
CA ARG A 39 5.74 1.29 6.62
C ARG A 39 4.23 1.08 6.85
N VAL A 40 3.58 1.95 7.61
CA VAL A 40 2.13 1.84 7.90
C VAL A 40 1.30 2.02 6.63
N VAL A 41 1.69 2.96 5.76
CA VAL A 41 1.05 3.13 4.45
C VAL A 41 1.23 1.88 3.60
N GLU A 42 2.40 1.23 3.65
CA GLU A 42 2.63 -0.02 2.92
C GLU A 42 1.80 -1.18 3.44
N GLU A 43 1.67 -1.31 4.76
CA GLU A 43 0.81 -2.30 5.40
C GLU A 43 -0.65 -2.16 4.94
N GLY A 44 -1.17 -0.92 4.86
CA GLY A 44 -2.51 -0.65 4.33
C GLY A 44 -2.68 -1.07 2.86
N ARG A 45 -1.66 -0.82 2.03
CA ARG A 45 -1.68 -1.26 0.62
C ARG A 45 -1.62 -2.77 0.49
N PHE A 46 -0.83 -3.44 1.33
CA PHE A 46 -0.76 -4.90 1.33
C PHE A 46 -2.11 -5.52 1.74
N ALA A 47 -2.79 -4.96 2.74
CA ALA A 47 -4.13 -5.39 3.12
C ALA A 47 -5.16 -5.26 1.97
N GLU A 48 -5.05 -4.21 1.16
CA GLU A 48 -5.87 -4.04 -0.06
C GLU A 48 -5.63 -5.18 -1.07
N ALA A 49 -4.35 -5.56 -1.28
CA ALA A 49 -4.00 -6.69 -2.15
C ALA A 49 -4.58 -8.02 -1.64
N LEU A 50 -4.53 -8.28 -0.32
CA LEU A 50 -5.14 -9.47 0.27
C LEU A 50 -6.66 -9.51 0.10
N ALA A 51 -7.34 -8.38 0.30
CA ALA A 51 -8.79 -8.28 0.09
C ALA A 51 -9.18 -8.57 -1.37
N TYR A 52 -8.35 -8.09 -2.31
CA TYR A 52 -8.52 -8.40 -3.73
C TYR A 52 -8.31 -9.90 -4.02
N LEU A 53 -7.24 -10.51 -3.49
CA LEU A 53 -6.99 -11.95 -3.63
C LEU A 53 -8.14 -12.80 -3.07
N ALA A 54 -8.73 -12.41 -1.94
CA ALA A 54 -9.89 -13.09 -1.37
C ALA A 54 -11.13 -13.03 -2.30
N THR A 55 -11.37 -11.85 -2.89
CA THR A 55 -12.46 -11.66 -3.87
C THR A 55 -12.22 -12.48 -5.14
N LEU A 56 -10.97 -12.52 -5.59
CA LEU A 56 -10.55 -13.28 -6.76
C LEU A 56 -10.68 -14.79 -6.52
N LYS A 57 -10.28 -15.28 -5.34
CA LYS A 57 -10.47 -16.67 -4.91
C LYS A 57 -11.96 -17.05 -4.98
N GLY A 58 -12.84 -16.27 -4.36
CA GLY A 58 -14.28 -16.55 -4.40
C GLY A 58 -14.86 -16.55 -5.81
N SER A 59 -14.32 -15.71 -6.70
CA SER A 59 -14.75 -15.65 -8.10
C SER A 59 -14.21 -16.81 -8.94
N GLN A 60 -12.98 -17.26 -8.69
CA GLN A 60 -12.43 -18.48 -9.27
C GLN A 60 -13.23 -19.72 -8.85
N GLU A 61 -13.61 -19.82 -7.58
CA GLU A 61 -14.45 -20.92 -7.07
C GLU A 61 -15.84 -20.92 -7.71
N ARG A 62 -16.47 -19.75 -7.85
CA ARG A 62 -17.76 -19.62 -8.57
C ARG A 62 -17.63 -20.02 -10.05
N TYR A 63 -16.54 -19.64 -10.71
CA TYR A 63 -16.29 -19.98 -12.10
C TYR A 63 -16.05 -21.50 -12.26
N LEU A 64 -15.30 -22.11 -11.33
CA LEU A 64 -15.09 -23.55 -11.27
C LEU A 64 -16.42 -24.32 -11.15
N ILE A 65 -17.33 -23.88 -10.28
CA ILE A 65 -18.66 -24.52 -10.12
C ILE A 65 -19.48 -24.40 -11.42
N LYS A 66 -19.38 -23.28 -12.13
CA LYS A 66 -20.17 -23.03 -13.36
C LYS A 66 -19.63 -23.73 -14.60
N ARG A 67 -18.31 -23.85 -14.75
CA ARG A 67 -17.67 -24.33 -15.99
C ARG A 67 -16.77 -25.55 -15.82
N GLY A 68 -16.57 -26.03 -14.59
CA GLY A 68 -15.74 -27.20 -14.28
C GLY A 68 -14.23 -26.97 -14.42
N SER A 69 -13.78 -25.73 -14.64
CA SER A 69 -12.37 -25.35 -14.75
C SER A 69 -12.16 -23.95 -14.18
N TYR A 70 -10.94 -23.61 -13.76
CA TYR A 70 -10.59 -22.25 -13.35
C TYR A 70 -10.44 -21.32 -14.56
N ALA A 71 -10.61 -20.02 -14.33
CA ALA A 71 -10.54 -19.04 -15.40
C ALA A 71 -9.10 -18.58 -15.65
N THR A 72 -8.68 -18.66 -16.91
CA THR A 72 -7.35 -18.25 -17.43
C THR A 72 -7.19 -16.73 -17.57
N ASN A 73 -8.27 -15.96 -17.43
CA ASN A 73 -8.24 -14.52 -17.58
C ASN A 73 -9.15 -13.85 -16.54
N VAL A 74 -8.64 -12.79 -15.89
CA VAL A 74 -9.39 -12.02 -14.88
C VAL A 74 -10.68 -11.41 -15.42
N THR A 75 -10.75 -11.12 -16.72
CA THR A 75 -11.96 -10.58 -17.38
C THR A 75 -13.13 -11.56 -17.37
N LEU A 76 -12.88 -12.87 -17.26
CA LEU A 76 -13.92 -13.89 -17.20
C LEU A 76 -14.54 -14.03 -15.82
N LEU A 77 -13.94 -13.42 -14.78
CA LEU A 77 -14.37 -13.55 -13.40
C LEU A 77 -15.32 -12.42 -12.97
N ASP A 78 -15.65 -11.48 -13.86
CA ASP A 78 -16.48 -10.31 -13.54
C ASP A 78 -15.90 -9.48 -12.37
N LEU A 79 -14.56 -9.41 -12.31
CA LEU A 79 -13.84 -8.54 -11.38
C LEU A 79 -13.60 -7.15 -12.01
N PRO A 80 -13.49 -6.09 -11.19
CA PRO A 80 -13.04 -4.78 -11.67
C PRO A 80 -11.68 -4.91 -12.38
N THR A 81 -11.57 -4.26 -13.53
CA THR A 81 -10.40 -4.33 -14.43
C THR A 81 -9.12 -3.86 -13.76
N VAL A 82 -8.02 -4.57 -14.05
CA VAL A 82 -6.65 -4.13 -13.74
C VAL A 82 -6.34 -2.79 -14.41
N PRO A 83 -5.59 -1.87 -13.76
CA PRO A 83 -4.96 -1.96 -12.44
C PRO A 83 -5.93 -1.73 -11.26
N PHE A 84 -5.66 -2.38 -10.11
CA PHE A 84 -6.42 -2.22 -8.87
C PHE A 84 -5.57 -1.49 -7.83
N GLY A 85 -5.97 -0.26 -7.51
CA GLY A 85 -5.23 0.60 -6.59
C GLY A 85 -3.77 0.79 -7.01
N HIS A 86 -2.85 0.26 -6.19
CA HIS A 86 -1.40 0.37 -6.38
C HIS A 86 -0.75 -0.87 -7.03
N PHE A 87 -1.55 -1.82 -7.50
CA PHE A 87 -1.08 -3.11 -7.98
C PHE A 87 -1.56 -3.42 -9.40
N THR A 88 -0.73 -4.16 -10.11
CA THR A 88 -1.05 -4.76 -11.39
C THR A 88 -1.10 -6.27 -11.21
N ALA A 89 -2.09 -6.96 -11.78
CA ALA A 89 -2.11 -8.43 -11.79
C ALA A 89 -1.57 -8.94 -13.13
N ALA A 90 -0.76 -9.98 -13.05
CA ALA A 90 -0.51 -10.85 -14.18
C ALA A 90 -1.78 -11.65 -14.53
N ALA A 91 -1.85 -12.15 -15.75
CA ALA A 91 -2.87 -13.13 -16.11
C ALA A 91 -2.72 -14.37 -15.19
N PRO A 92 -3.84 -14.94 -14.69
CA PRO A 92 -3.78 -16.13 -13.84
C PRO A 92 -3.30 -17.32 -14.67
N ASN A 93 -2.27 -17.99 -14.17
CA ASN A 93 -1.79 -19.25 -14.72
C ASN A 93 -2.73 -20.35 -14.20
N VAL A 94 -3.36 -21.10 -15.10
CA VAL A 94 -4.31 -22.14 -14.72
C VAL A 94 -3.77 -23.50 -15.16
N GLY A 95 -3.61 -24.40 -14.19
CA GLY A 95 -3.40 -25.83 -14.40
C GLY A 95 -4.72 -26.61 -14.35
N ALA A 96 -4.62 -27.93 -14.51
CA ALA A 96 -5.81 -28.79 -14.49
C ALA A 96 -6.55 -28.77 -13.13
N THR A 97 -5.81 -28.60 -12.03
CA THR A 97 -6.36 -28.63 -10.66
C THR A 97 -5.87 -27.45 -9.81
N SER A 98 -5.04 -26.56 -10.35
CA SER A 98 -4.44 -25.44 -9.64
C SER A 98 -4.56 -24.15 -10.44
N TRP A 99 -4.43 -23.02 -9.76
CA TRP A 99 -4.29 -21.72 -10.41
C TRP A 99 -3.41 -20.81 -9.57
N ASP A 100 -2.59 -20.01 -10.24
CA ASP A 100 -1.69 -19.07 -9.61
C ASP A 100 -1.92 -17.67 -10.17
N ILE A 101 -1.90 -16.66 -9.29
CA ILE A 101 -1.90 -15.26 -9.71
C ILE A 101 -0.83 -14.51 -8.95
N THR A 102 -0.18 -13.57 -9.66
CA THR A 102 0.81 -12.68 -9.07
C THR A 102 0.35 -11.25 -9.21
N LEU A 103 0.24 -10.56 -8.08
CA LEU A 103 0.02 -9.13 -7.99
C LEU A 103 1.38 -8.45 -7.82
N THR A 104 1.65 -7.43 -8.60
CA THR A 104 2.93 -6.71 -8.60
C THR A 104 2.68 -5.27 -8.19
N ARG A 105 3.40 -4.81 -7.17
CA ARG A 105 3.35 -3.42 -6.72
C ARG A 105 4.49 -2.62 -7.34
N GLY A 106 4.16 -1.75 -8.29
CA GLY A 106 5.14 -0.92 -9.02
C GLY A 106 5.98 -1.71 -10.03
N VAL A 107 6.46 -1.02 -11.06
CA VAL A 107 7.41 -1.56 -12.03
C VAL A 107 8.78 -0.94 -11.76
N SER A 108 9.86 -1.72 -11.89
CA SER A 108 11.22 -1.22 -11.72
C SER A 108 11.52 -0.06 -12.69
N PRO A 109 12.24 1.01 -12.26
CA PRO A 109 12.91 1.21 -10.96
C PRO A 109 11.95 1.69 -9.87
N CYS A 110 12.13 1.19 -8.65
CA CYS A 110 11.21 1.35 -7.52
C CYS A 110 11.61 2.56 -6.66
N PRO A 111 11.00 3.74 -6.80
CA PRO A 111 11.36 4.89 -5.99
C PRO A 111 10.92 4.61 -4.54
N GLY A 112 11.87 4.59 -3.60
CA GLY A 112 11.58 4.28 -2.19
C GLY A 112 11.53 2.78 -1.85
N GLY A 113 12.10 1.89 -2.69
CA GLY A 113 12.41 0.50 -2.34
C GLY A 113 11.20 -0.45 -2.22
N SER A 114 9.99 0.01 -2.51
CA SER A 114 8.76 -0.69 -2.14
C SER A 114 8.14 -1.51 -3.28
N CYS A 115 8.93 -2.01 -4.24
CA CYS A 115 8.40 -3.03 -5.15
C CYS A 115 8.45 -4.40 -4.50
N TYR A 116 7.30 -5.05 -4.47
CA TYR A 116 7.17 -6.45 -4.11
C TYR A 116 6.03 -7.07 -4.92
N THR A 117 6.07 -8.38 -4.99
CA THR A 117 5.04 -9.20 -5.60
C THR A 117 4.35 -10.02 -4.53
N VAL A 118 3.04 -10.24 -4.69
CA VAL A 118 2.24 -11.13 -3.87
C VAL A 118 1.69 -12.18 -4.80
N SER A 119 2.15 -13.42 -4.66
CA SER A 119 1.61 -14.56 -5.39
C SER A 119 0.65 -15.35 -4.52
N TYR A 120 -0.46 -15.79 -5.11
CA TYR A 120 -1.43 -16.68 -4.50
C TYR A 120 -1.56 -17.92 -5.38
N SER A 121 -1.54 -19.09 -4.73
CA SER A 121 -1.75 -20.39 -5.37
C SER A 121 -3.01 -21.06 -4.80
N GLY A 122 -4.00 -21.25 -5.67
CA GLY A 122 -5.19 -22.04 -5.41
C GLY A 122 -5.04 -23.47 -5.94
N PRO A 123 -5.72 -24.47 -5.32
CA PRO A 123 -6.69 -24.35 -4.23
C PRO A 123 -6.07 -24.37 -2.83
N THR A 124 -4.78 -24.65 -2.72
CA THR A 124 -4.05 -24.83 -1.45
C THR A 124 -4.10 -23.59 -0.55
N GLY A 125 -4.31 -22.41 -1.14
CA GLY A 125 -4.36 -21.14 -0.41
C GLY A 125 -2.99 -20.62 0.00
N SER A 126 -1.92 -21.15 -0.60
CA SER A 126 -0.58 -20.74 -0.24
C SER A 126 -0.24 -19.42 -0.90
N MET A 127 0.30 -18.49 -0.11
CA MET A 127 0.69 -17.17 -0.54
C MET A 127 2.19 -17.01 -0.38
N ALA A 128 2.82 -16.31 -1.31
CA ALA A 128 4.24 -15.99 -1.24
C ALA A 128 4.47 -14.55 -1.64
N CYS A 129 5.52 -13.97 -1.05
CA CYS A 129 5.96 -12.62 -1.34
C CYS A 129 7.33 -12.65 -1.99
N GLY A 130 7.54 -11.81 -3.02
CA GLY A 130 8.80 -11.68 -3.73
C GLY A 130 9.22 -10.22 -3.91
N GLY A 131 10.48 -9.99 -4.31
CA GLY A 131 11.00 -8.66 -4.63
C GLY A 131 11.85 -8.00 -3.52
N ALA A 132 12.22 -6.73 -3.74
CA ALA A 132 13.20 -6.01 -2.91
C ALA A 132 12.71 -5.74 -1.47
N ASN A 133 11.39 -5.70 -1.26
CA ASN A 133 10.77 -5.54 0.05
C ASN A 133 9.94 -6.77 0.49
N ALA A 134 10.32 -7.96 0.01
CA ALA A 134 9.63 -9.21 0.33
C ALA A 134 9.53 -9.45 1.85
N THR A 135 10.50 -9.04 2.66
CA THR A 135 10.51 -9.25 4.12
C THR A 135 9.33 -8.60 4.84
N LEU A 136 8.89 -7.42 4.40
CA LEU A 136 7.70 -6.74 4.93
C LEU A 136 6.45 -7.55 4.60
N CYS A 137 6.28 -7.87 3.33
CA CYS A 137 5.16 -8.66 2.81
C CYS A 137 5.08 -10.05 3.46
N THR A 138 6.21 -10.75 3.61
CA THR A 138 6.28 -12.09 4.22
C THR A 138 5.89 -12.06 5.71
N SER A 139 6.23 -10.98 6.45
CA SER A 139 5.80 -10.82 7.84
C SER A 139 4.30 -10.53 8.01
N MET A 140 3.60 -10.21 6.91
CA MET A 140 2.18 -9.85 6.89
C MET A 140 1.32 -10.96 6.28
N LEU A 141 1.93 -12.03 5.77
CA LEU A 141 1.22 -13.21 5.30
C LEU A 141 0.57 -13.95 6.49
N PRO A 142 -0.68 -14.41 6.35
CA PRO A 142 -1.35 -15.24 7.35
C PRO A 142 -0.79 -16.67 7.40
#